data_AF-A0A7M4A798-F1
#
_entry.id   AF-A0A7M4A798-F1
#
_cell.length_a   1.000
_cell.length_b   1.000
_cell.length_c   1.000
_cell.angle_alpha   90.00
_cell.angle_beta   90.00
_cell.angle_gamma   90.00
#
_symmetry.space_group_name_H-M   'P 1'
#
loop_
_entity.id
_entity.type
_entity.pdbx_description
1 polymer ?
#
loop_
_entity_poly.entity_id
_entity_poly.type
_entity_poly.pdbx_seq_one_letter_code
_entity_poly.pdbx_strand_id
1 'polypeptide(L)'
;IWDSLNKSKHINGEPNLALIGRLSRMRNWIEGAHFPENARIKIQEKMNDENKEKITKEQRIFLLSLLTKLENCVWSESQISQLIRDTTKELEINPREGYVALYLLIIGRDYGPRIASIITELGKEETIQIFSKTF
;
A
#
# COMPACT_ATOMS: atom_id res chain seq x y z
N ILE A 1 12.53 7.11 7.11
CA ILE A 1 11.45 7.18 8.14
C ILE A 1 11.15 8.62 8.55
N TRP A 2 12.11 9.40 9.03
CA TRP A 2 11.84 10.79 9.43
C TRP A 2 11.36 11.67 8.28
N ASP A 3 11.95 11.52 7.09
CA ASP A 3 11.46 12.22 5.88
C ASP A 3 10.03 11.85 5.53
N SER A 4 9.67 10.57 5.66
CA SER A 4 8.30 10.08 5.43
C SER A 4 7.32 10.72 6.42
N LEU A 5 7.65 10.71 7.72
CA LEU A 5 6.81 11.33 8.76
C LEU A 5 6.68 12.86 8.59
N ASN A 6 7.70 13.53 8.05
CA ASN A 6 7.60 14.95 7.69
C ASN A 6 6.71 15.16 6.46
N LYS A 7 6.88 14.36 5.40
CA LYS A 7 6.06 14.41 4.18
C LYS A 7 4.58 14.18 4.48
N SER A 8 4.27 13.25 5.39
CA SER A 8 2.91 12.95 5.83
C SER A 8 2.41 13.89 6.95
N LYS A 9 3.22 14.88 7.36
CA LYS A 9 2.90 15.87 8.39
C LYS A 9 2.62 15.28 9.79
N HIS A 10 3.17 14.11 10.11
CA HIS A 10 3.12 13.53 11.45
C HIS A 10 4.14 14.16 12.40
N ILE A 11 5.23 14.70 11.88
CA ILE A 11 6.21 15.50 12.62
C ILE A 11 6.56 16.76 11.81
N ASN A 12 7.20 17.74 12.46
CA ASN A 12 7.70 18.95 11.82
C ASN A 12 9.18 19.14 12.20
N GLY A 13 10.07 18.85 11.26
CA GLY A 13 11.52 18.90 11.44
C GLY A 13 12.11 17.63 12.07
N GLU A 14 13.17 17.81 12.83
CA GLU A 14 13.94 16.73 13.44
C GLU A 14 13.15 16.00 14.55
N PRO A 15 13.30 14.67 14.69
CA PRO A 15 12.66 13.92 15.74
C PRO A 15 13.31 14.25 17.10
N ASN A 16 12.48 14.45 18.12
CA ASN A 16 12.97 14.55 19.49
C ASN A 16 13.39 13.17 20.05
N LEU A 17 14.09 13.17 21.19
CA LEU A 17 14.56 11.93 21.85
C LEU A 17 13.43 10.95 22.17
N ALA A 18 12.23 11.44 22.48
CA ALA A 18 11.07 10.59 22.75
C ALA A 18 10.61 9.82 21.51
N LEU A 19 10.59 10.46 20.33
CA LEU A 19 10.25 9.83 19.06
C LEU A 19 11.31 8.81 18.63
N ILE A 20 12.59 9.15 18.79
CA ILE A 20 13.71 8.22 18.53
C ILE A 20 13.57 6.98 19.42
N GLY A 21 13.31 7.17 20.72
CA GLY A 21 13.07 6.09 21.67
C GLY A 21 11.84 5.24 21.32
N ARG A 22 10.75 5.86 20.85
CA ARG A 22 9.55 5.12 20.37
C ARG A 22 9.88 4.26 19.16
N LEU A 23 10.58 4.80 18.16
CA LEU A 23 10.96 4.04 16.98
C LEU A 23 11.86 2.84 17.33
N SER A 24 12.82 3.03 18.25
CA SER A 24 13.67 1.95 18.75
C SER A 24 12.86 0.83 19.40
N ARG A 25 11.92 1.17 20.29
CA ARG A 25 11.03 0.17 20.91
C ARG A 25 10.13 -0.55 19.92
N MET A 26 9.60 0.17 18.92
CA MET A 26 8.80 -0.44 17.86
C MET A 26 9.62 -1.45 17.04
N ARG A 27 10.86 -1.11 16.67
CA ARG A 27 11.77 -2.05 15.99
C ARG A 27 12.08 -3.27 16.83
N ASN A 28 12.45 -3.08 18.10
CA ASN A 28 12.72 -4.19 19.01
C ASN A 28 11.49 -5.09 19.20
N TRP A 29 10.29 -4.52 19.23
CA TRP A 29 9.06 -5.30 19.30
C TRP A 29 8.83 -6.11 18.02
N ILE A 30 8.99 -5.50 16.83
CA ILE A 30 8.84 -6.17 15.52
C ILE A 30 9.85 -7.31 15.32
N GLU A 31 11.09 -7.13 15.77
CA GLU A 31 12.12 -8.18 15.71
C GLU A 31 12.01 -9.21 16.84
N GLY A 32 11.16 -8.95 17.83
CA GLY A 32 10.98 -9.82 19.00
C GLY A 32 10.13 -11.05 18.71
N ALA A 33 10.29 -12.08 19.54
CA ALA A 33 9.56 -13.36 19.44
C ALA A 33 8.04 -13.24 19.63
N HIS A 34 7.55 -12.11 20.16
CA HIS A 34 6.12 -11.88 20.41
C HIS A 34 5.43 -11.07 19.31
N PHE A 35 6.15 -10.63 18.27
CA PHE A 35 5.50 -9.99 17.13
C PHE A 35 4.72 -11.04 16.33
N PRO A 36 3.42 -10.85 16.12
CA PRO A 36 2.60 -11.88 15.52
C PRO A 36 2.88 -11.98 14.01
N GLU A 37 3.10 -13.21 13.52
CA GLU A 37 3.54 -13.45 12.14
C GLU A 37 2.52 -12.97 11.09
N ASN A 38 1.23 -13.02 11.43
CA ASN A 38 0.16 -12.50 10.57
C ASN A 38 0.17 -10.96 10.45
N ALA A 39 0.88 -10.24 11.32
CA ALA A 39 1.09 -8.80 11.20
C ALA A 39 2.32 -8.44 10.36
N ARG A 40 3.20 -9.41 10.05
CA ARG A 40 4.31 -9.19 9.11
C ARG A 40 3.76 -9.09 7.70
N ILE A 41 4.08 -8.02 7.01
CA ILE A 41 3.79 -7.85 5.58
C ILE A 41 5.08 -7.96 4.78
N LYS A 42 4.97 -8.50 3.58
CA LYS A 42 6.06 -8.53 2.60
C LYS A 42 5.53 -7.90 1.32
N ILE A 43 6.25 -6.90 0.81
CA ILE A 43 5.94 -6.30 -0.48
C ILE A 43 6.28 -7.32 -1.57
N GLN A 44 5.35 -7.56 -2.49
CA GLN A 44 5.55 -8.45 -3.62
C GLN A 44 6.26 -7.72 -4.75
N GLU A 45 7.28 -8.34 -5.36
CA GLU A 45 7.86 -7.85 -6.62
C GLU A 45 6.94 -8.10 -7.82
N LYS A 46 6.15 -9.18 -7.75
CA LYS A 46 5.11 -9.56 -8.71
C LYS A 46 4.06 -10.42 -8.01
N MET A 47 2.83 -10.36 -8.47
CA MET A 47 1.77 -11.25 -7.98
C MET A 47 2.07 -12.71 -8.36
N ASN A 48 1.97 -13.63 -7.39
CA ASN A 48 2.09 -15.07 -7.65
C ASN A 48 0.84 -15.61 -8.36
N ASP A 49 0.93 -16.80 -8.94
CA ASP A 49 -0.15 -17.35 -9.76
C ASP A 49 -1.41 -17.67 -8.93
N GLU A 50 -1.24 -18.14 -7.68
CA GLU A 50 -2.36 -18.33 -6.75
C GLU A 50 -3.16 -17.05 -6.48
N ASN A 51 -2.50 -15.89 -6.33
CA ASN A 51 -3.20 -14.63 -6.12
C ASN A 51 -3.79 -14.08 -7.42
N LYS A 52 -3.16 -14.35 -8.58
CA LYS A 52 -3.76 -14.00 -9.89
C LYS A 52 -5.09 -14.72 -10.11
N GLU A 53 -5.18 -15.98 -9.70
CA GLU A 53 -6.43 -16.76 -9.80
C GLU A 53 -7.55 -16.22 -8.89
N LYS A 54 -7.20 -15.53 -7.80
CA LYS A 54 -8.18 -14.88 -6.91
C LYS A 54 -8.70 -13.54 -7.45
N ILE A 55 -8.03 -12.94 -8.43
CA ILE A 55 -8.42 -11.66 -9.01
C ILE A 55 -9.59 -11.87 -9.97
N THR A 56 -10.74 -11.27 -9.66
CA THR A 56 -11.91 -11.30 -10.57
C THR A 56 -11.68 -10.42 -11.81
N LYS A 57 -12.55 -10.56 -12.82
CA LYS A 57 -12.49 -9.71 -14.01
C LYS A 57 -12.69 -8.23 -13.66
N GLU A 58 -13.63 -7.94 -12.77
CA GLU A 58 -13.94 -6.59 -12.29
C GLU A 58 -12.75 -6.00 -11.52
N GLN A 59 -12.14 -6.78 -10.62
CA GLN A 59 -10.94 -6.38 -9.89
C GLN A 59 -9.75 -6.14 -10.84
N ARG A 60 -9.60 -6.96 -11.90
CA ARG A 60 -8.57 -6.74 -12.93
C ARG A 60 -8.78 -5.44 -13.69
N ILE A 61 -10.02 -5.14 -14.11
CA ILE A 61 -10.36 -3.87 -14.77
C ILE A 61 -10.07 -2.70 -13.83
N PHE A 62 -10.42 -2.83 -12.55
CA PHE A 62 -10.11 -1.84 -11.53
C PHE A 62 -8.60 -1.59 -11.39
N LEU A 63 -7.78 -2.64 -11.27
CA LEU A 63 -6.33 -2.51 -11.15
C LEU A 63 -5.70 -1.85 -12.38
N LEU A 64 -6.15 -2.19 -13.59
CA LEU A 64 -5.68 -1.58 -14.83
C LEU A 64 -6.10 -0.11 -14.94
N SER A 65 -7.35 0.23 -14.61
CA SER A 65 -7.81 1.63 -14.61
C SER A 65 -7.05 2.47 -13.58
N LEU A 66 -6.81 1.91 -12.39
CA LEU A 66 -6.05 2.59 -11.35
C LEU A 66 -4.58 2.80 -11.76
N LEU A 67 -3.94 1.83 -12.42
CA LEU A 67 -2.57 1.97 -12.95
C LEU A 67 -2.44 3.19 -13.85
N THR A 68 -3.30 3.30 -14.86
CA THR A 68 -3.30 4.43 -15.81
C THR A 68 -3.49 5.78 -15.10
N LYS A 69 -4.34 5.81 -14.07
CA LYS A 69 -4.59 7.03 -13.30
C LYS A 69 -3.42 7.39 -12.37
N LEU A 70 -2.74 6.39 -11.80
CA LEU A 70 -1.58 6.59 -10.92
C LEU A 70 -0.39 7.22 -11.66
N GLU A 71 -0.25 6.98 -12.97
CA GLU A 71 0.80 7.61 -13.79
C GLU A 71 0.74 9.14 -13.78
N ASN A 72 -0.44 9.74 -13.61
CA ASN A 72 -0.64 11.19 -13.58
C ASN A 72 -1.00 11.73 -12.19
N CYS A 73 -0.97 10.88 -11.17
CA CYS A 73 -1.33 11.25 -9.80
C CYS A 73 -0.21 12.04 -9.10
N VAL A 74 -0.60 13.07 -8.33
CA VAL A 74 0.30 13.69 -7.35
C VAL A 74 0.56 12.68 -6.23
N TRP A 75 1.81 12.28 -6.05
CA TRP A 75 2.18 11.17 -5.17
C TRP A 75 2.10 11.55 -3.69
N SER A 76 0.91 11.43 -3.10
CA SER A 76 0.65 11.62 -1.67
C SER A 76 -0.48 10.72 -1.19
N GLU A 77 -0.47 10.37 0.10
CA GLU A 77 -1.45 9.42 0.68
C GLU A 77 -2.90 9.86 0.45
N SER A 78 -3.19 11.16 0.57
CA SER A 78 -4.55 11.70 0.40
C SER A 78 -5.03 11.57 -1.04
N GLN A 79 -4.17 11.88 -2.01
CA GLN A 79 -4.46 11.80 -3.44
C GLN A 79 -4.60 10.34 -3.89
N ILE A 80 -3.69 9.46 -3.46
CA ILE A 80 -3.77 8.01 -3.74
C ILE A 80 -5.05 7.42 -3.14
N SER A 81 -5.37 7.75 -1.88
CA SER A 81 -6.60 7.29 -1.22
C SER A 81 -7.86 7.76 -1.96
N GLN A 82 -7.86 9.01 -2.41
CA GLN A 82 -8.98 9.58 -3.17
C GLN A 82 -9.10 8.90 -4.53
N LEU A 83 -7.99 8.70 -5.24
CA LEU A 83 -7.96 8.06 -6.54
C LEU A 83 -8.46 6.61 -6.51
N ILE A 84 -8.11 5.86 -5.45
CA ILE A 84 -8.66 4.52 -5.20
C ILE A 84 -10.19 4.60 -5.09
N ARG A 85 -10.72 5.49 -4.24
CA ARG A 85 -12.17 5.65 -4.05
C ARG A 85 -12.89 6.05 -5.34
N ASP A 86 -12.34 7.02 -6.07
CA ASP A 86 -12.95 7.51 -7.31
C ASP A 86 -12.96 6.41 -8.37
N THR A 87 -11.87 5.65 -8.49
CA THR A 87 -11.81 4.51 -9.43
C THR A 87 -12.77 3.40 -9.04
N THR A 88 -12.94 3.10 -7.74
CA THR A 88 -13.97 2.14 -7.31
C THR A 88 -15.38 2.59 -7.66
N LYS A 89 -15.67 3.89 -7.48
CA LYS A 89 -16.98 4.46 -7.76
C LYS A 89 -17.28 4.50 -9.27
N GLU A 90 -16.31 4.90 -10.08
CA GLU A 90 -16.42 4.99 -11.54
C GLU A 90 -16.71 3.63 -12.19
N LEU A 91 -16.09 2.58 -11.66
CA LEU A 91 -16.25 1.22 -12.16
C LEU A 91 -17.37 0.44 -11.45
N GLU A 92 -18.10 1.09 -10.54
CA GLU A 92 -19.16 0.50 -9.73
C GLU A 92 -18.75 -0.79 -8.98
N ILE A 93 -17.45 -0.96 -8.72
CA ILE A 93 -16.94 -2.07 -7.94
C ILE A 93 -17.13 -1.75 -6.46
N ASN A 94 -17.55 -2.76 -5.69
CA ASN A 94 -17.62 -2.62 -4.23
C ASN A 94 -16.25 -2.16 -3.71
N PRO A 95 -16.17 -1.06 -2.92
CA PRO A 95 -14.89 -0.55 -2.43
C PRO A 95 -14.04 -1.62 -1.75
N ARG A 96 -14.66 -2.51 -0.96
CA ARG A 96 -13.96 -3.61 -0.28
C ARG A 96 -13.22 -4.49 -1.27
N GLU A 97 -13.84 -4.86 -2.38
CA GLU A 97 -13.25 -5.69 -3.43
C GLU A 97 -12.07 -4.99 -4.12
N GLY A 98 -12.19 -3.68 -4.36
CA GLY A 98 -11.07 -2.87 -4.85
C GLY A 98 -9.87 -2.87 -3.89
N TYR A 99 -10.12 -2.73 -2.59
CA TYR A 99 -9.05 -2.82 -1.58
C TYR A 99 -8.45 -4.22 -1.46
N VAL A 100 -9.26 -5.28 -1.52
CA VAL A 100 -8.77 -6.67 -1.53
C VAL A 100 -7.85 -6.91 -2.72
N ALA A 101 -8.23 -6.45 -3.92
CA ALA A 101 -7.40 -6.55 -5.12
C ALA A 101 -6.03 -5.87 -4.93
N LEU A 102 -5.99 -4.70 -4.28
CA LEU A 102 -4.73 -4.00 -3.99
C LEU A 102 -3.88 -4.72 -2.95
N TYR A 103 -4.49 -5.29 -1.90
CA TYR A 103 -3.74 -6.09 -0.93
C TYR A 103 -3.15 -7.34 -1.59
N LEU A 104 -3.94 -8.04 -2.42
CA LEU A 104 -3.47 -9.22 -3.14
C LEU A 104 -2.33 -8.87 -4.11
N LEU A 105 -2.35 -7.69 -4.71
CA LEU A 105 -1.29 -7.21 -5.60
C LEU A 105 -0.03 -6.78 -4.85
N ILE A 106 -0.15 -5.97 -3.82
CA ILE A 106 1.01 -5.33 -3.17
C ILE A 106 1.63 -6.22 -2.10
N ILE A 107 0.83 -6.93 -1.30
CA ILE A 107 1.32 -7.70 -0.14
C ILE A 107 0.99 -9.19 -0.16
N GLY A 108 0.22 -9.64 -1.15
CA GLY A 108 -0.10 -11.05 -1.37
C GLY A 108 -1.10 -11.63 -0.38
N ARG A 109 -1.83 -10.76 0.33
CA ARG A 109 -2.87 -11.09 1.31
C ARG A 109 -4.14 -10.33 0.96
N ASP A 110 -5.28 -10.72 1.50
CA ASP A 110 -6.58 -10.08 1.28
C ASP A 110 -6.89 -8.94 2.27
N TYR A 111 -6.05 -8.76 3.30
CA TYR A 111 -6.10 -7.66 4.25
C TYR A 111 -4.70 -7.21 4.68
N GLY A 112 -4.61 -5.99 5.21
CA GLY A 112 -3.36 -5.45 5.73
C GLY A 112 -3.51 -4.04 6.34
N PRO A 113 -2.38 -3.41 6.68
CA PRO A 113 -2.34 -2.00 7.05
C PRO A 113 -2.86 -1.11 5.92
N ARG A 114 -3.17 0.16 6.20
CA ARG A 114 -3.74 1.09 5.22
C ARG A 114 -2.95 1.08 3.89
N ILE A 115 -3.58 0.56 2.83
CA ILE A 115 -2.91 0.35 1.54
C ILE A 115 -2.37 1.64 0.90
N ALA A 116 -3.07 2.77 1.07
CA ALA A 116 -2.63 4.04 0.52
C ALA A 116 -1.33 4.52 1.18
N SER A 117 -1.14 4.28 2.47
CA SER A 117 0.13 4.57 3.15
C SER A 117 1.24 3.68 2.60
N ILE A 118 0.97 2.38 2.41
CA ILE A 118 1.95 1.45 1.81
C ILE A 118 2.37 1.92 0.41
N ILE A 119 1.42 2.18 -0.48
CA ILE A 119 1.68 2.66 -1.86
C ILE A 119 2.47 3.98 -1.83
N THR A 120 2.12 4.89 -0.93
CA THR A 120 2.83 6.17 -0.80
C THR A 120 4.29 5.96 -0.43
N GLU A 121 4.57 5.07 0.53
CA GLU A 121 5.93 4.78 1.01
C GLU A 121 6.78 3.95 0.02
N LEU A 122 6.16 3.05 -0.76
CA LEU A 122 6.83 2.35 -1.86
C LEU A 122 7.33 3.32 -2.93
N GLY A 123 6.60 4.42 -3.14
CA GLY A 123 6.90 5.36 -4.20
C GLY A 123 6.33 4.95 -5.55
N LYS A 124 6.36 5.92 -6.47
CA LYS A 124 5.68 5.84 -7.77
C LYS A 124 6.24 4.74 -8.66
N GLU A 125 7.56 4.72 -8.81
CA GLU A 125 8.25 3.81 -9.73
C GLU A 125 8.04 2.35 -9.32
N GLU A 126 8.26 2.01 -8.04
CA GLU A 126 8.08 0.66 -7.53
C GLU A 126 6.62 0.21 -7.63
N THR A 127 5.66 1.07 -7.28
CA THR A 127 4.23 0.77 -7.41
C THR A 127 3.88 0.45 -8.87
N ILE A 128 4.26 1.32 -9.82
CA ILE A 128 3.97 1.10 -11.24
C ILE A 128 4.62 -0.19 -11.75
N GLN A 129 5.83 -0.52 -11.30
CA GLN A 129 6.49 -1.78 -11.64
C GLN A 129 5.75 -3.02 -11.13
N ILE A 130 5.22 -2.99 -9.91
CA ILE A 130 4.45 -4.12 -9.34
C ILE A 130 3.15 -4.34 -10.14
N PHE A 131 2.46 -3.25 -10.48
CA PHE A 131 1.25 -3.29 -11.31
C PHE A 131 1.57 -3.85 -12.72
N SER A 132 2.60 -3.34 -13.38
CA SER A 132 2.94 -3.73 -14.77
C SER A 132 3.49 -5.14 -14.92
N LYS A 133 4.14 -5.69 -13.89
CA LYS A 133 4.59 -7.10 -13.90
C LYS A 133 3.46 -8.11 -13.70
N THR A 134 2.27 -7.65 -13.31
CA THR A 134 1.14 -8.52 -12.99
C THR A 134 0.22 -8.76 -14.20
N PHE A 135 0.20 -7.85 -15.17
CA PHE A 135 -0.66 -7.88 -16.36
C PHE A 135 0.15 -7.78 -17.65
#